data_AF-A0A1A9WBZ4-F1
#
_entry.id   AF-A0A1A9WBZ4-F1
#
_cell.length_a   1.000
_cell.length_b   1.000
_cell.length_c   1.000
_cell.angle_alpha   90.00
_cell.angle_beta   90.00
_cell.angle_gamma   90.00
#
_symmetry.space_group_name_H-M   'P 1'
#
loop_
_entity.id
_entity.type
_entity.pdbx_description
1 polymer ?
#
loop_
_entity_poly.entity_id
_entity_poly.type
_entity_poly.pdbx_seq_one_letter_code
_entity_poly.pdbx_strand_id
1 'polypeptide(L)'
;MGDYSLKLREIILNTRKPLILKNYNLNWTCFENDINEWCRNLDSHAQEPLNFECMSIQDSKTPQWERKRNVKQMSAIDFLQFNSENEWLGLNYKRVHELPSICCKNVDFTCLGFPEAHKDCTFWLSSKSQNTPCHYDTYG
;
A
#
# COMPACT_ATOMS: atom_id res chain seq x y z
N MET A 1 -18.23 19.72 -8.18
CA MET A 1 -17.63 19.24 -6.91
C MET A 1 -18.34 19.96 -5.78
N GLY A 2 -18.98 19.23 -4.87
CA GLY A 2 -19.85 19.82 -3.84
C GLY A 2 -19.08 20.41 -2.66
N ASP A 3 -19.69 21.39 -2.00
CA ASP A 3 -19.29 22.08 -0.76
C ASP A 3 -18.67 21.16 0.33
N TYR A 4 -19.04 19.87 0.35
CA TYR A 4 -18.59 18.90 1.34
C TYR A 4 -17.11 18.47 1.23
N SER A 5 -16.49 18.42 0.04
CA SER A 5 -15.08 18.01 -0.07
C SER A 5 -14.12 19.07 0.47
N LEU A 6 -14.46 20.35 0.28
CA LEU A 6 -13.71 21.48 0.85
C LEU A 6 -13.79 21.47 2.38
N LYS A 7 -14.98 21.21 2.95
CA LYS A 7 -15.17 21.05 4.39
C LYS A 7 -14.35 19.90 4.98
N LEU A 8 -14.29 18.75 4.30
CA LEU A 8 -13.49 17.61 4.77
C LEU A 8 -11.99 17.92 4.75
N ARG A 9 -11.50 18.56 3.68
CA ARG A 9 -10.11 19.01 3.58
C ARG A 9 -9.74 19.93 4.73
N GLU A 10 -10.58 20.90 5.05
CA GLU A 10 -10.36 21.82 6.17
C GLU A 10 -10.27 21.08 7.51
N ILE A 11 -11.14 20.09 7.74
CA ILE A 11 -11.10 19.26 8.95
C ILE A 11 -9.77 18.46 9.02
N ILE A 12 -9.36 17.84 7.91
CA ILE A 12 -8.11 17.04 7.84
C ILE A 12 -6.89 17.92 8.13
N LEU A 13 -6.82 19.13 7.57
CA LEU A 13 -5.66 20.02 7.73
C LEU A 13 -5.58 20.69 9.11
N ASN A 14 -6.69 20.77 9.85
CA ASN A 14 -6.74 21.52 11.12
C ASN A 14 -6.94 20.65 12.37
N THR A 15 -7.16 19.34 12.20
CA THR A 15 -7.24 18.42 13.34
C THR A 15 -5.87 18.23 14.00
N ARG A 16 -5.86 18.04 15.32
CA ARG A 16 -4.66 17.62 16.09
C ARG A 16 -4.72 16.17 16.54
N LYS A 17 -5.74 15.43 16.10
CA LYS A 17 -5.98 14.03 16.45
C LYS A 17 -6.19 13.22 15.17
N PRO A 18 -5.74 11.95 15.12
CA PRO A 18 -6.03 11.07 14.00
C PRO A 18 -7.53 10.95 13.74
N LEU A 19 -7.90 10.92 12.46
CA LEU A 19 -9.28 10.73 12.00
C LEU A 19 -9.40 9.39 11.28
N ILE A 20 -10.50 8.68 11.54
CA ILE A 20 -10.85 7.45 10.81
C ILE A 20 -12.13 7.74 10.03
N LEU A 21 -12.03 7.77 8.70
CA LEU A 21 -13.17 7.93 7.80
C LEU A 21 -13.78 6.56 7.55
N LYS A 22 -14.92 6.28 8.19
CA LYS A 22 -15.66 5.02 8.01
C LYS A 22 -16.69 5.17 6.90
N ASN A 23 -16.88 4.12 6.09
CA ASN A 23 -17.87 4.07 5.01
C ASN A 23 -17.77 5.26 4.04
N TYR A 24 -16.56 5.78 3.83
CA TYR A 24 -16.31 6.85 2.89
C TYR A 24 -16.17 6.26 1.48
N ASN A 25 -16.94 6.77 0.53
CA ASN A 25 -16.97 6.21 -0.82
C ASN A 25 -15.72 6.64 -1.60
N LEU A 26 -14.76 5.73 -1.72
CA LEU A 26 -13.59 5.87 -2.57
C LEU A 26 -13.85 5.09 -3.87
N ASN A 27 -13.81 5.77 -5.00
CA ASN A 27 -14.05 5.15 -6.31
C ASN A 27 -12.76 4.58 -6.93
N TRP A 28 -12.01 3.79 -6.15
CA TRP A 28 -10.74 3.22 -6.57
C TRP A 28 -10.96 1.88 -7.29
N THR A 29 -11.26 1.95 -8.59
CA THR A 29 -11.72 0.78 -9.35
C THR A 29 -10.69 -0.35 -9.45
N CYS A 30 -9.40 -0.07 -9.22
CA CYS A 30 -8.37 -1.11 -9.17
C CYS A 30 -8.59 -2.16 -8.06
N PHE A 31 -9.44 -1.86 -7.06
CA PHE A 31 -9.79 -2.77 -5.97
C PHE A 31 -11.23 -3.29 -6.04
N GLU A 32 -11.95 -3.05 -7.14
CA GLU A 32 -13.30 -3.59 -7.32
C GLU A 32 -13.29 -5.12 -7.48
N ASN A 33 -12.25 -5.63 -8.13
CA ASN A 33 -12.00 -7.07 -8.25
C ASN A 33 -11.22 -7.57 -7.03
N ASP A 34 -11.16 -8.89 -6.86
CA ASP A 34 -10.46 -9.47 -5.72
C ASP A 34 -8.93 -9.33 -5.83
N ILE A 35 -8.25 -9.61 -4.72
CA ILE A 35 -6.79 -9.56 -4.63
C ILE A 35 -6.09 -10.50 -5.63
N ASN A 36 -6.73 -11.61 -6.02
CA ASN A 36 -6.16 -12.53 -7.00
C ASN A 36 -6.10 -11.88 -8.38
N GLU A 37 -7.14 -11.16 -8.79
CA GLU A 37 -7.14 -10.46 -10.06
C GLU A 37 -6.13 -9.31 -10.06
N TRP A 38 -6.03 -8.56 -8.97
CA TRP A 38 -5.00 -7.52 -8.84
C TRP A 38 -3.59 -8.10 -8.99
N CYS A 39 -3.28 -9.22 -8.32
CA CYS A 39 -1.99 -9.91 -8.45
C CYS A 39 -1.75 -10.44 -9.88
N ARG A 40 -2.77 -11.01 -10.55
CA ARG A 40 -2.67 -11.43 -11.97
C ARG A 40 -2.37 -10.25 -12.90
N ASN A 41 -3.01 -9.11 -12.66
CA ASN A 41 -2.77 -7.89 -13.43
C ASN A 41 -1.34 -7.38 -13.22
N LEU A 42 -0.82 -7.44 -11.99
CA LEU A 42 0.57 -7.10 -11.70
C LEU A 42 1.56 -8.03 -12.43
N ASP A 43 1.35 -9.35 -12.33
CA ASP A 43 2.25 -10.35 -12.93
C ASP A 43 2.23 -10.32 -14.47
N SER A 44 1.06 -10.13 -15.09
CA SER A 44 0.93 -10.09 -16.56
C SER A 44 1.67 -8.92 -17.22
N HIS A 45 2.06 -7.90 -16.45
CA HIS A 45 2.82 -6.74 -16.92
C HIS A 45 4.25 -6.71 -16.37
N ALA A 46 4.63 -7.69 -15.54
CA ALA A 46 5.98 -7.82 -15.01
C ALA A 46 6.89 -8.47 -16.06
N GLN A 47 8.03 -7.84 -16.36
CA GLN A 47 9.05 -8.43 -17.24
C GLN A 47 9.94 -9.44 -16.49
N GLU A 48 10.06 -9.27 -15.18
CA GLU A 48 10.89 -10.04 -14.28
C GLU A 48 10.10 -10.35 -12.99
N PRO A 49 10.48 -11.39 -12.22
CA PRO A 49 9.91 -11.62 -10.90
C PRO A 49 10.00 -10.40 -9.99
N LEU A 50 8.97 -10.20 -9.16
CA LEU A 50 8.88 -9.06 -8.26
C LEU A 50 9.79 -9.27 -7.04
N ASN A 51 10.41 -8.19 -6.59
CA ASN A 51 11.23 -8.16 -5.38
C ASN A 51 10.36 -7.92 -4.15
N PHE A 52 10.04 -8.99 -3.42
CA PHE A 52 9.40 -8.93 -2.11
C PHE A 52 10.44 -8.78 -1.01
N GLU A 53 10.25 -7.79 -0.13
CA GLU A 53 11.04 -7.68 1.09
C GLU A 53 10.61 -8.75 2.08
N CYS A 54 11.56 -9.28 2.85
CA CYS A 54 11.27 -10.31 3.84
C CYS A 54 12.13 -10.20 5.09
N MET A 55 11.60 -10.65 6.23
CA MET A 55 12.34 -10.80 7.48
C MET A 55 11.70 -11.87 8.36
N SER A 56 12.48 -12.45 9.27
CA SER A 56 11.94 -13.34 10.29
C SER A 56 11.02 -12.59 11.26
N ILE A 57 9.87 -13.17 11.57
CA ILE A 57 8.93 -12.66 12.58
C ILE A 57 9.55 -12.70 13.99
N GLN A 58 10.45 -13.66 14.24
CA GLN A 58 11.08 -13.84 15.56
C GLN A 58 12.15 -12.77 15.85
N ASP A 59 12.65 -12.08 14.84
CA ASP A 59 13.62 -11.00 15.01
C ASP A 59 12.96 -9.76 15.62
N SER A 60 12.94 -9.74 16.96
CA SER A 60 12.28 -8.74 17.80
C SER A 60 13.24 -7.98 18.72
N LYS A 61 14.54 -8.32 18.70
CA LYS A 61 15.55 -7.68 19.56
C LYS A 61 15.81 -6.23 19.17
N THR A 62 15.62 -5.91 17.90
CA THR A 62 15.67 -4.54 17.37
C THR A 62 14.52 -4.37 16.39
N PRO A 63 14.05 -3.14 16.15
CA PRO A 63 13.03 -2.92 15.15
C PRO A 63 13.47 -3.46 13.79
N GLN A 64 12.50 -3.94 13.01
CA GLN A 64 12.72 -4.54 11.69
C GLN A 64 12.96 -3.49 10.61
N TRP A 65 14.05 -2.75 10.79
CA TRP A 65 14.52 -1.71 9.88
C TRP A 65 14.81 -2.29 8.49
N GLU A 66 14.67 -1.44 7.48
CA GLU A 66 14.87 -1.72 6.06
C GLU A 66 16.21 -2.41 5.82
N ARG A 67 17.28 -1.95 6.49
CA ARG A 67 18.65 -2.51 6.38
C ARG A 67 18.79 -3.97 6.83
N LYS A 68 17.80 -4.53 7.53
CA LYS A 68 17.79 -5.93 7.99
C LYS A 68 16.96 -6.81 7.06
N ARG A 69 16.22 -6.23 6.11
CA ARG A 69 15.33 -6.96 5.22
C ARG A 69 16.15 -7.66 4.15
N ASN A 70 15.75 -8.87 3.81
CA ASN A 70 16.24 -9.57 2.62
C ASN A 70 15.22 -9.39 1.49
N VAL A 71 15.60 -9.80 0.28
CA VAL A 71 14.71 -9.79 -0.89
C VAL A 71 14.50 -11.22 -1.36
N LYS A 72 13.24 -11.56 -1.65
CA LYS A 72 12.85 -12.77 -2.38
C LYS A 72 12.18 -12.39 -3.68
N GLN A 73 12.60 -13.06 -4.75
CA GLN A 73 12.01 -12.89 -6.07
C GLN A 73 10.90 -13.94 -6.27
N MET A 74 9.70 -13.47 -6.61
CA MET A 74 8.55 -14.33 -6.92
C MET A 74 7.47 -13.56 -7.69
N SER A 75 6.50 -14.28 -8.23
CA SER A 75 5.29 -13.65 -8.77
C SER A 75 4.36 -13.19 -7.63
N ALA A 76 3.47 -12.23 -7.92
CA ALA A 76 2.43 -11.80 -7.00
C ALA A 76 1.43 -12.92 -6.71
N ILE A 77 1.19 -13.82 -7.67
CA ILE A 77 0.35 -15.00 -7.47
C ILE A 77 1.00 -16.03 -6.54
N ASP A 78 2.31 -16.26 -6.65
CA ASP A 78 3.04 -17.12 -5.71
C ASP A 78 3.00 -16.53 -4.29
N PHE A 79 3.08 -15.20 -4.17
CA PHE A 79 2.91 -14.51 -2.89
C PHE A 79 1.55 -14.80 -2.25
N LEU A 80 0.46 -14.95 -3.01
CA LEU A 80 -0.86 -15.28 -2.43
C LEU A 80 -0.90 -16.68 -1.81
N GLN A 81 0.01 -17.58 -2.20
CA GLN A 81 0.16 -18.91 -1.60
C GLN A 81 1.12 -18.90 -0.40
N PHE A 82 1.75 -17.76 -0.11
CA PHE A 82 2.68 -17.66 0.99
C PHE A 82 1.97 -17.79 2.33
N ASN A 83 2.32 -18.86 3.05
CA ASN A 83 1.88 -19.11 4.41
C ASN A 83 3.08 -19.51 5.26
N SER A 84 3.54 -18.60 6.11
CA SER A 84 4.68 -18.83 7.01
C SER A 84 4.37 -18.28 8.39
N GLU A 85 4.78 -19.03 9.41
CA GLU A 85 4.75 -18.57 10.81
C GLU A 85 6.09 -17.96 11.24
N ASN A 86 7.13 -18.06 10.40
CA ASN A 86 8.50 -17.71 10.76
C ASN A 86 9.02 -16.44 10.09
N GLU A 87 8.45 -16.04 8.96
CA GLU A 87 8.86 -14.88 8.19
C GLU A 87 7.64 -14.19 7.57
N TRP A 88 7.77 -12.90 7.26
CA TRP A 88 6.78 -12.17 6.46
C TRP A 88 7.37 -11.80 5.10
N LEU A 89 6.48 -11.54 4.14
CA LEU A 89 6.80 -10.99 2.83
C LEU A 89 6.01 -9.71 2.58
N GLY A 90 6.59 -8.76 1.84
CA GLY A 90 5.87 -7.57 1.42
C GLY A 90 6.45 -6.86 0.21
N LEU A 91 5.57 -6.40 -0.67
CA LEU A 91 5.83 -5.29 -1.58
C LEU A 91 5.50 -4.00 -0.83
N ASN A 92 6.52 -3.43 -0.20
CA ASN A 92 6.39 -2.22 0.58
C ASN A 92 6.68 -0.99 -0.29
N TYR A 93 5.98 0.11 -0.04
CA TYR A 93 6.21 1.43 -0.67
C TYR A 93 6.21 1.47 -2.21
N LYS A 94 5.37 0.68 -2.89
CA LYS A 94 5.31 0.73 -4.37
C LYS A 94 4.64 2.02 -4.83
N ARG A 95 5.39 2.91 -5.47
CA ARG A 95 4.84 4.16 -6.02
C ARG A 95 3.99 3.87 -7.25
N VAL A 96 3.05 4.78 -7.52
CA VAL A 96 2.10 4.64 -8.63
C VAL A 96 2.78 4.42 -10.00
N HIS A 97 3.97 5.01 -10.22
CA HIS A 97 4.72 4.90 -11.47
C HIS A 97 5.57 3.62 -11.57
N GLU A 98 5.76 2.91 -10.46
CA GLU A 98 6.44 1.60 -10.43
C GLU A 98 5.47 0.45 -10.77
N LEU A 99 4.17 0.75 -10.83
CA LEU A 99 3.12 -0.23 -11.05
C LEU A 99 2.51 -0.09 -12.45
N PRO A 100 2.01 -1.20 -13.03
CA PRO A 100 1.18 -1.14 -14.24
C PRO A 100 -0.04 -0.24 -14.01
N SER A 101 -0.40 0.55 -15.03
CA SER A 101 -1.53 1.50 -14.93
C SER A 101 -2.86 0.85 -14.52
N ILE A 102 -3.07 -0.41 -14.90
CA ILE A 102 -4.24 -1.20 -14.51
C ILE A 102 -4.31 -1.42 -12.99
N CYS A 103 -3.17 -1.55 -12.31
CA CYS A 103 -3.10 -1.76 -10.86
C CYS A 103 -3.39 -0.48 -10.06
N CYS A 104 -3.38 0.68 -10.72
CA CYS A 104 -3.56 2.00 -10.12
C CYS A 104 -4.81 2.73 -10.66
N LYS A 105 -5.65 2.04 -11.44
CA LYS A 105 -6.74 2.66 -12.19
C LYS A 105 -7.76 3.34 -11.28
N ASN A 106 -8.04 4.61 -11.58
CA ASN A 106 -9.01 5.48 -10.89
C ASN A 106 -8.70 5.74 -9.41
N VAL A 107 -7.46 5.54 -8.96
CA VAL A 107 -7.03 6.03 -7.65
C VAL A 107 -7.03 7.56 -7.68
N ASP A 108 -8.00 8.16 -6.99
CA ASP A 108 -8.22 9.60 -6.91
C ASP A 108 -8.55 10.01 -5.47
N PHE A 109 -8.03 11.16 -5.06
CA PHE A 109 -8.20 11.73 -3.72
C PHE A 109 -8.99 13.05 -3.76
N THR A 110 -9.61 13.40 -4.90
CA THR A 110 -10.39 14.63 -5.06
C THR A 110 -11.59 14.69 -4.11
N CYS A 111 -12.23 13.56 -3.84
CA CYS A 111 -13.32 13.48 -2.85
C CYS A 111 -12.88 13.93 -1.44
N LEU A 112 -11.61 13.70 -1.09
CA LEU A 112 -10.98 14.13 0.16
C LEU A 112 -10.47 15.57 0.11
N GLY A 113 -10.53 16.23 -1.05
CA GLY A 113 -10.01 17.56 -1.29
C GLY A 113 -8.53 17.62 -1.65
N PHE A 114 -7.93 16.50 -2.09
CA PHE A 114 -6.51 16.41 -2.45
C PHE A 114 -6.32 15.87 -3.89
N PRO A 115 -6.72 16.62 -4.93
CA PRO A 115 -6.71 16.12 -6.31
C PRO A 115 -5.32 15.68 -6.81
N GLU A 116 -4.24 16.26 -6.29
CA GLU A 116 -2.86 15.95 -6.70
C GLU A 116 -2.25 14.75 -5.97
N ALA A 117 -2.86 14.27 -4.87
CA ALA A 117 -2.26 13.26 -4.01
C ALA A 117 -2.12 11.87 -4.68
N HIS A 118 -2.82 11.63 -5.78
CA HIS A 118 -2.67 10.40 -6.57
C HIS A 118 -1.25 10.22 -7.14
N LYS A 119 -0.47 11.30 -7.29
CA LYS A 119 0.91 11.25 -7.80
C LYS A 119 1.91 10.71 -6.78
N ASP A 120 1.60 10.92 -5.51
CA ASP A 120 2.48 10.60 -4.38
C ASP A 120 1.98 9.40 -3.57
N CYS A 121 0.93 8.72 -4.03
CA CYS A 121 0.40 7.56 -3.33
C CYS A 121 1.34 6.34 -3.45
N THR A 122 1.31 5.51 -2.41
CA THR A 122 2.04 4.25 -2.35
C THR A 122 1.08 3.09 -2.14
N PHE A 123 1.42 1.96 -2.74
CA PHE A 123 0.70 0.70 -2.62
C PHE A 123 1.52 -0.28 -1.79
N TRP A 124 0.79 -1.10 -1.05
CA TRP A 124 1.34 -2.07 -0.12
C TRP A 124 0.63 -3.39 -0.29
N LEU A 125 1.40 -4.46 -0.43
CA LEU A 125 0.92 -5.83 -0.44
C LEU A 125 1.81 -6.65 0.49
N SER A 126 1.29 -7.05 1.65
CA SER A 126 2.12 -7.68 2.69
C SER A 126 1.39 -8.86 3.31
N SER A 127 2.16 -9.88 3.69
CA SER A 127 1.64 -11.03 4.42
C SER A 127 1.26 -10.63 5.84
N LYS A 128 0.51 -11.51 6.51
CA LYS A 128 0.30 -11.42 7.95
C LYS A 128 1.66 -11.32 8.67
N SER A 129 1.66 -10.61 9.80
CA SER A 129 2.83 -10.40 10.67
C SER A 129 3.94 -9.51 10.12
N GLN A 130 3.77 -8.91 8.92
CA GLN A 130 4.61 -7.78 8.52
C GLN A 130 4.46 -6.66 9.56
N ASN A 131 5.59 -6.07 9.95
CA ASN A 131 5.60 -4.94 10.85
C ASN A 131 6.46 -3.81 10.26
N THR A 132 5.99 -2.59 10.50
CA THR A 132 6.76 -1.38 10.22
C THR A 132 7.20 -0.81 11.57
N PRO A 133 8.50 -0.64 11.83
CA PRO A 133 9.01 -0.01 13.05
C PRO A 133 8.32 1.31 13.38
N CYS A 134 8.25 1.67 14.67
CA CYS A 134 7.77 2.98 15.07
C CYS A 134 8.71 4.08 14.53
N HIS A 135 8.14 4.98 13.74
CA HIS A 135 8.80 6.15 13.17
C HIS A 135 7.76 7.27 12.96
N TYR A 136 8.22 8.45 12.55
CA TYR A 136 7.36 9.53 12.10
C TYR A 136 7.68 9.82 10.64
N ASP A 137 6.64 10.07 9.87
CA ASP A 137 6.76 10.60 8.52
C ASP A 137 6.89 12.12 8.56
N THR A 138 7.62 12.68 7.61
CA THR A 138 7.71 14.14 7.42
C THR A 138 6.64 14.67 6.45
N TYR A 139 5.75 13.79 5.99
CA TYR A 139 4.65 14.09 5.08
C TYR A 139 3.31 13.83 5.76
N GLY A 140 2.26 14.55 5.32
CA GLY A 140 0.93 14.52 5.93
C GLY A 140 0.43 15.91 6.29
#